data_AF-A0A5D2C5V3-F1
#
_entry.id   AF-A0A5D2C5V3-F1
#
_cell.length_a   1.000
_cell.length_b   1.000
_cell.length_c   1.000
_cell.angle_alpha   90.00
_cell.angle_beta   90.00
_cell.angle_gamma   90.00
#
_symmetry.space_group_name_H-M   'P 1'
#
loop_
_entity.id
_entity.type
_entity.pdbx_description
1 polymer ?
#
loop_
_entity_poly.entity_id
_entity_poly.type
_entity_poly.pdbx_seq_one_letter_code
_entity_poly.pdbx_strand_id
1 'polypeptide(L)'
;MAVGRRDKAASFRGSRIVVAIVIGVLLGCVIAFLFPYGLFNPAASVQNRRIGKTNFQIGSSSCESSERSKMLKSEIVSLSEKNSELKMQVRDLTERLQLAEQGKDQAQKQFLVLGEQHKAGPFGTVKALRTNPTVVPDDSVNPRLAKILEKVAVRKELIVALANSNVKEMLEVWFSSIKRVGIPNYLVIALDDHIEEFCKSNDVPVYKRDPDSGIDAVGRSGGNHAVSGLKFRILREFLQLGYSVLLSDVDIIYLQNPFNHLYRDSDVESMTDGHNNMTAYGYNDVFDEPAMGWARYAHTMRIWVYNSGFFFIRPTIPSIELLDRVADRLAKQPNSWDQAVFNEELFFPSHPGYEGLHAAKRTMDFYMFMNSKVLFKTVRKDAKLKKLKPVIVHVNYHPDKLRRMKAVVEFFVNGKQDALDPYPDGSE
;
A
#
# COMPACT_ATOMS: atom_id res chain seq x y z
N MET A 1 -29.25 -62.63 -52.00
CA MET A 1 -30.39 -62.72 -51.06
C MET A 1 -30.38 -61.46 -50.21
N ALA A 2 -31.25 -60.49 -50.55
CA ALA A 2 -32.47 -60.16 -49.79
C ALA A 2 -32.13 -59.50 -48.43
N VAL A 3 -31.98 -58.17 -48.40
CA VAL A 3 -33.02 -57.17 -48.11
C VAL A 3 -33.45 -57.17 -46.63
N GLY A 4 -33.17 -56.04 -45.97
CA GLY A 4 -33.72 -55.67 -44.67
C GLY A 4 -33.71 -54.15 -44.51
N ARG A 5 -34.56 -53.47 -45.28
CA ARG A 5 -34.86 -52.03 -45.20
C ARG A 5 -35.70 -51.79 -43.93
N ARG A 6 -35.30 -50.83 -43.08
CA ARG A 6 -36.17 -50.25 -42.05
C ARG A 6 -36.04 -48.73 -42.08
N ASP A 7 -37.11 -48.10 -42.54
CA ASP A 7 -37.34 -46.66 -42.49
C ASP A 7 -37.33 -46.16 -41.04
N LYS A 8 -36.66 -45.04 -40.78
CA LYS A 8 -37.01 -44.15 -39.66
C LYS A 8 -36.89 -42.69 -40.11
N ALA A 9 -38.04 -42.03 -39.98
CA ALA A 9 -38.30 -40.63 -40.24
C ALA A 9 -37.22 -39.69 -39.68
N ALA A 10 -36.80 -38.74 -40.51
CA ALA A 10 -35.96 -37.62 -40.11
C ALA A 10 -36.74 -36.69 -39.16
N SER A 11 -36.48 -36.84 -37.86
CA SER A 11 -36.91 -35.89 -36.84
C SER A 11 -35.94 -34.70 -36.83
N PHE A 12 -36.42 -33.54 -37.26
CA PHE A 12 -35.76 -32.24 -37.09
C PHE A 12 -35.68 -31.90 -35.59
N ARG A 13 -34.65 -32.41 -34.90
CA ARG A 13 -34.27 -31.95 -33.54
C ARG A 13 -33.13 -30.94 -33.68
N GLY A 14 -33.49 -29.71 -34.04
CA GLY A 14 -32.61 -28.56 -33.86
C GLY A 14 -32.26 -28.44 -32.38
N SER A 15 -30.95 -28.47 -32.10
CA SER A 15 -30.41 -28.49 -30.74
C SER A 15 -30.91 -27.28 -29.96
N ARG A 16 -31.60 -27.51 -28.84
CA ARG A 16 -32.09 -26.48 -27.89
C ARG A 16 -31.01 -25.48 -27.47
N ILE A 17 -29.73 -25.89 -27.59
CA ILE A 17 -28.56 -25.07 -27.32
C ILE A 17 -28.44 -23.93 -28.34
N VAL A 18 -28.71 -24.18 -29.62
CA VAL A 18 -28.64 -23.15 -30.67
C VAL A 18 -29.72 -22.10 -30.45
N VAL A 19 -30.93 -22.52 -30.07
CA VAL A 19 -32.03 -21.60 -29.75
C VAL A 19 -31.69 -20.75 -28.53
N ALA A 20 -31.09 -21.33 -27.48
CA ALA A 20 -30.68 -20.60 -26.29
C ALA A 20 -29.57 -19.56 -26.58
N ILE A 21 -28.61 -19.91 -27.44
CA ILE A 21 -27.55 -18.97 -27.85
C ILE A 21 -28.15 -17.79 -28.63
N VAL A 22 -29.05 -18.06 -29.57
CA VAL A 22 -29.69 -17.00 -30.36
C VAL A 22 -30.53 -16.07 -29.48
N ILE A 23 -31.28 -16.61 -28.52
CA ILE A 23 -32.03 -15.80 -27.55
C ILE A 23 -31.09 -14.95 -26.68
N GLY A 24 -30.00 -15.53 -26.17
CA GLY A 24 -29.03 -14.81 -25.35
C GLY A 24 -28.37 -13.64 -26.08
N VAL A 25 -28.00 -13.85 -27.35
CA VAL A 25 -27.41 -12.80 -28.19
C VAL A 25 -28.41 -11.69 -28.47
N LEU A 26 -29.66 -12.03 -28.84
CA LEU A 26 -30.70 -11.03 -29.10
C LEU A 26 -31.05 -10.21 -27.86
N LEU A 27 -31.16 -10.85 -26.68
CA LEU A 27 -31.42 -10.15 -25.43
C LEU A 27 -30.25 -9.23 -25.05
N GLY A 28 -29.00 -9.67 -25.25
CA GLY A 28 -27.81 -8.87 -25.03
C GLY A 28 -27.75 -7.64 -25.94
N CYS A 29 -28.13 -7.79 -27.22
CA CYS A 29 -28.20 -6.67 -28.16
C CYS A 29 -29.28 -5.63 -27.78
N VAL A 30 -30.45 -6.09 -27.32
CA VAL A 30 -31.53 -5.19 -26.86
C VAL A 30 -31.11 -4.42 -25.62
N ILE A 31 -30.45 -5.07 -24.66
CA ILE A 31 -29.96 -4.41 -23.44
C ILE A 31 -28.86 -3.39 -23.78
N ALA A 32 -27.94 -3.72 -24.69
CA ALA A 32 -26.89 -2.79 -25.12
C ALA A 32 -27.45 -1.58 -25.88
N PHE A 33 -28.53 -1.75 -26.65
CA PHE A 33 -29.17 -0.66 -27.39
C PHE A 33 -30.01 0.26 -26.48
N LEU A 34 -30.74 -0.30 -25.53
CA LEU A 34 -31.61 0.48 -24.63
C LEU A 34 -30.86 1.08 -23.43
N PHE A 35 -29.73 0.48 -23.02
CA PHE A 35 -28.92 0.93 -21.88
C PHE A 35 -27.44 1.11 -22.26
N PRO A 36 -27.09 2.04 -23.17
CA PRO A 36 -25.71 2.23 -23.65
C PRO A 36 -24.72 2.68 -22.56
N TYR A 37 -25.23 3.06 -21.37
CA TYR A 37 -24.43 3.48 -20.22
C TYR A 37 -24.62 2.61 -18.97
N GLY A 38 -25.19 1.40 -19.13
CA GLY A 38 -25.42 0.45 -18.04
C GLY A 38 -26.73 0.68 -17.26
N LEU A 39 -27.17 -0.35 -16.53
CA LEU A 39 -28.45 -0.38 -15.78
C LEU A 39 -28.39 0.31 -14.40
N PHE A 40 -27.19 0.69 -13.94
CA PHE A 40 -26.99 1.31 -12.63
C PHE A 40 -26.19 2.60 -12.79
N ASN A 41 -26.84 3.73 -12.46
CA ASN A 41 -26.30 5.08 -12.59
C ASN A 41 -25.68 5.51 -11.23
N PRO A 42 -24.37 5.78 -11.12
CA PRO A 42 -23.83 6.49 -9.97
C PRO A 42 -24.08 7.98 -10.13
N ALA A 43 -24.78 8.57 -9.17
CA ALA A 43 -25.18 9.97 -9.18
C ALA A 43 -24.01 10.97 -9.37
N ALA A 44 -24.32 11.99 -10.17
CA ALA A 44 -23.66 13.24 -10.50
C ALA A 44 -22.50 13.73 -9.62
N SER A 45 -21.35 13.93 -10.26
CA SER A 45 -20.26 14.77 -9.78
C SER A 45 -20.68 16.25 -9.72
N VAL A 46 -20.63 16.85 -8.53
CA VAL A 46 -20.74 18.29 -8.31
C VAL A 46 -19.58 19.01 -8.99
N GLN A 47 -19.87 19.80 -10.02
CA GLN A 47 -18.89 20.71 -10.63
C GLN A 47 -18.67 21.93 -9.73
N ASN A 48 -17.53 21.96 -9.03
CA ASN A 48 -17.04 23.17 -8.39
C ASN A 48 -16.50 24.15 -9.45
N ARG A 49 -17.28 25.19 -9.78
CA ARG A 49 -16.80 26.35 -10.54
C ARG A 49 -15.98 27.26 -9.61
N ARG A 50 -14.72 27.52 -10.02
CA ARG A 50 -13.82 28.55 -9.48
C ARG A 50 -14.48 29.93 -9.54
N ILE A 51 -14.53 30.63 -8.41
CA ILE A 51 -14.80 32.07 -8.34
C ILE A 51 -13.49 32.81 -8.67
N GLY A 52 -13.43 33.41 -9.85
CA GLY A 52 -12.39 34.38 -10.22
C GLY A 52 -12.72 35.76 -9.65
N LYS A 53 -11.71 36.43 -9.10
CA LYS A 53 -11.77 37.85 -8.70
C LYS A 53 -12.16 38.73 -9.88
N THR A 54 -13.25 39.48 -9.75
CA THR A 54 -13.48 40.70 -10.52
C THR A 54 -13.94 41.82 -9.60
N ASN A 55 -13.11 42.86 -9.50
CA ASN A 55 -13.47 44.16 -8.96
C ASN A 55 -14.64 44.73 -9.76
N PHE A 56 -15.73 45.14 -9.11
CA PHE A 56 -16.69 46.06 -9.72
C PHE A 56 -17.20 47.09 -8.71
N GLN A 57 -17.29 48.31 -9.22
CA GLN A 57 -17.52 49.58 -8.55
C GLN A 57 -18.82 49.62 -7.74
N ILE A 58 -18.72 50.39 -6.66
CA ILE A 58 -19.83 50.95 -5.89
C ILE A 58 -20.64 51.85 -6.83
N GLY A 59 -21.88 51.45 -7.09
CA GLY A 59 -22.92 52.27 -7.72
C GLY A 59 -24.23 51.98 -7.03
N SER A 60 -24.83 53.00 -6.42
CA SER A 60 -26.10 52.91 -5.71
C SER A 60 -27.27 52.77 -6.69
N SER A 61 -28.11 51.75 -6.50
CA SER A 61 -29.52 51.80 -6.90
C SER A 61 -30.38 51.02 -5.91
N SER A 62 -31.50 51.63 -5.53
CA SER A 62 -32.45 51.15 -4.55
C SER A 62 -33.26 49.95 -5.07
N CYS A 63 -33.68 49.08 -4.14
CA CYS A 63 -34.67 47.99 -4.28
C CYS A 63 -34.29 46.63 -4.92
N GLU A 64 -33.04 46.17 -4.84
CA GLU A 64 -32.70 44.73 -5.06
C GLU A 64 -32.15 44.01 -3.81
N SER A 65 -32.01 44.69 -2.66
CA SER A 65 -31.33 44.11 -1.48
C SER A 65 -32.21 43.19 -0.61
N SER A 66 -33.53 43.36 -0.64
CA SER A 66 -34.46 42.63 0.24
C SER A 66 -34.64 41.17 -0.19
N GLU A 67 -34.86 40.91 -1.48
CA GLU A 67 -35.03 39.54 -1.99
C GLU A 67 -33.73 38.75 -1.92
N ARG A 68 -32.60 39.36 -2.27
CA ARG A 68 -31.28 38.73 -2.18
C ARG A 68 -30.90 38.42 -0.72
N SER A 69 -31.25 39.29 0.22
CA SER A 69 -31.09 39.05 1.66
C SER A 69 -31.97 37.91 2.16
N LYS A 70 -33.23 37.82 1.70
CA LYS A 70 -34.12 36.69 2.02
C LYS A 70 -33.60 35.37 1.45
N MET A 71 -33.09 35.38 0.22
CA MET A 71 -32.53 34.19 -0.43
C MET A 71 -31.28 33.69 0.30
N LEU A 72 -30.34 34.58 0.65
CA LEU A 72 -29.15 34.24 1.44
C LEU A 72 -29.51 33.71 2.83
N LYS A 73 -30.52 34.29 3.50
CA LYS A 73 -31.01 33.76 4.78
C LYS A 73 -31.57 32.34 4.62
N SER A 74 -32.31 32.05 3.55
CA SER A 74 -32.80 30.69 3.29
C SER A 74 -31.69 29.69 3.01
N GLU A 75 -30.64 30.08 2.26
CA GLU A 75 -29.47 29.22 2.02
C GLU A 75 -28.68 28.95 3.32
N ILE A 76 -28.50 29.95 4.17
CA ILE A 76 -27.81 29.77 5.47
C ILE A 76 -28.60 28.80 6.36
N VAL A 77 -29.93 28.90 6.39
CA VAL A 77 -30.77 27.98 7.15
C VAL A 77 -30.66 26.56 6.58
N SER A 78 -30.75 26.40 5.25
CA SER A 78 -30.59 25.09 4.60
C SER A 78 -29.21 24.47 4.82
N LEU A 79 -28.13 25.26 4.77
CA LEU A 79 -26.78 24.81 5.07
C LEU A 79 -26.60 24.46 6.55
N SER A 80 -27.26 25.19 7.44
CA SER A 80 -27.27 24.90 8.88
C SER A 80 -27.95 23.56 9.18
N GLU A 81 -29.09 23.29 8.53
CA GLU A 81 -29.80 22.01 8.61
C GLU A 81 -28.96 20.85 8.04
N LYS A 82 -28.33 21.03 6.87
CA LYS A 82 -27.40 20.02 6.34
C LYS A 82 -26.21 19.77 7.27
N ASN A 83 -25.68 20.80 7.90
CA ASN A 83 -24.60 20.66 8.87
C ASN A 83 -25.04 19.92 10.13
N SER A 84 -26.28 20.10 10.60
CA SER A 84 -26.80 19.34 11.74
C SER A 84 -27.02 17.87 11.38
N GLU A 85 -27.53 17.60 10.17
CA GLU A 85 -27.69 16.25 9.64
C GLU A 85 -26.34 15.52 9.47
N LEU A 86 -25.35 16.19 8.87
CA LEU A 86 -23.99 15.64 8.74
C LEU A 86 -23.35 15.38 10.11
N LYS A 87 -23.54 16.26 11.10
CA LYS A 87 -23.06 16.02 12.48
C LYS A 87 -23.70 14.79 13.10
N MET A 88 -24.99 14.55 12.84
CA MET A 88 -25.66 13.32 13.31
C MET A 88 -25.11 12.08 12.60
N GLN A 89 -24.91 12.12 11.28
CA GLN A 89 -24.32 11.01 10.54
C GLN A 89 -22.89 10.69 11.00
N VAL A 90 -22.07 11.70 11.27
CA VAL A 90 -20.73 11.51 11.84
C VAL A 90 -20.82 10.84 13.21
N ARG A 91 -21.77 11.23 14.06
CA ARG A 91 -21.97 10.61 15.38
C ARG A 91 -22.38 9.14 15.27
N ASP A 92 -23.39 8.81 14.44
CA ASP A 92 -23.83 7.43 14.19
C ASP A 92 -22.70 6.56 13.62
N LEU A 93 -21.95 7.08 12.64
CA LEU A 93 -20.80 6.37 12.08
C LEU A 93 -19.70 6.14 13.12
N THR A 94 -19.46 7.12 14.01
CA THR A 94 -18.47 7.00 15.09
C THR A 94 -18.88 5.92 16.10
N GLU A 95 -20.17 5.90 16.48
CA GLU A 95 -20.71 4.86 17.38
C GLU A 95 -20.63 3.46 16.74
N ARG A 96 -20.98 3.32 15.46
CA ARG A 96 -20.86 2.05 14.73
C ARG A 96 -19.41 1.60 14.61
N LEU A 97 -18.48 2.51 14.36
CA LEU A 97 -17.06 2.21 14.33
C LEU A 97 -16.59 1.70 15.69
N GLN A 98 -16.98 2.36 16.78
CA GLN A 98 -16.63 1.96 18.14
C GLN A 98 -17.21 0.58 18.48
N LEU A 99 -18.44 0.28 18.08
CA LEU A 99 -19.05 -1.05 18.26
C LEU A 99 -18.33 -2.14 17.43
N ALA A 100 -17.95 -1.83 16.19
CA ALA A 100 -17.19 -2.75 15.35
C ALA A 100 -15.79 -3.01 15.90
N GLU A 101 -15.11 -1.98 16.43
CA GLU A 101 -13.83 -2.11 17.11
C GLU A 101 -13.96 -2.93 18.40
N GLN A 102 -14.98 -2.68 19.22
CA GLN A 102 -15.26 -3.49 20.42
C GLN A 102 -15.57 -4.95 20.07
N GLY A 103 -16.36 -5.22 19.03
CA GLY A 103 -16.66 -6.57 18.57
C GLY A 103 -15.43 -7.30 18.05
N LYS A 104 -14.57 -6.61 17.28
CA LYS A 104 -13.28 -7.14 16.82
C LYS A 104 -12.34 -7.43 17.99
N ASP A 105 -12.25 -6.52 18.95
CA ASP A 105 -11.44 -6.69 20.17
C ASP A 105 -11.95 -7.84 21.03
N GLN A 106 -13.27 -7.99 21.18
CA GLN A 106 -13.88 -9.11 21.90
C GLN A 106 -13.64 -10.44 21.20
N ALA A 107 -13.81 -10.52 19.89
CA ALA A 107 -13.51 -11.71 19.10
C ALA A 107 -12.01 -12.07 19.16
N GLN A 108 -11.14 -11.07 19.08
CA GLN A 108 -9.69 -11.26 19.20
C GLN A 108 -9.30 -11.73 20.60
N LYS A 109 -9.91 -11.16 21.66
CA LYS A 109 -9.72 -11.61 23.05
C LYS A 109 -10.27 -13.02 23.27
N GLN A 110 -11.43 -13.37 22.72
CA GLN A 110 -11.99 -14.72 22.81
C GLN A 110 -11.09 -15.73 22.06
N PHE A 111 -10.58 -15.38 20.89
CA PHE A 111 -9.61 -16.21 20.16
C PHE A 111 -8.29 -16.36 20.93
N LEU A 112 -7.78 -15.30 21.56
CA LEU A 112 -6.59 -15.34 22.43
C LEU A 112 -6.77 -16.20 23.69
N VAL A 113 -8.01 -16.31 24.19
CA VAL A 113 -8.36 -17.09 25.38
C VAL A 113 -8.64 -18.56 25.05
N LEU A 114 -9.19 -18.85 23.86
CA LEU A 114 -9.62 -20.19 23.46
C LEU A 114 -8.64 -20.89 22.51
N GLY A 115 -7.77 -20.16 21.81
CA GLY A 115 -6.78 -20.70 20.89
C GLY A 115 -5.41 -20.93 21.55
N GLU A 116 -4.57 -21.77 20.93
CA GLU A 116 -3.16 -21.88 21.31
C GLU A 116 -2.49 -20.50 21.20
N GLN A 117 -1.86 -20.06 22.29
CA GLN A 117 -1.18 -18.78 22.35
C GLN A 117 0.18 -18.86 21.64
N HIS A 118 0.26 -18.30 20.44
CA HIS A 118 1.48 -18.28 19.66
C HIS A 118 2.31 -17.04 20.01
N LYS A 119 3.16 -17.15 21.03
CA LYS A 119 4.24 -16.17 21.24
C LYS A 119 5.35 -16.39 20.21
N ALA A 120 5.98 -15.31 19.77
CA ALA A 120 7.18 -15.43 18.96
C ALA A 120 8.31 -16.03 19.82
N GLY A 121 8.86 -17.17 19.37
CA GLY A 121 10.04 -17.77 19.99
C GLY A 121 11.30 -16.90 19.82
N PRO A 122 12.45 -17.36 20.34
CA PRO A 122 13.75 -16.72 20.11
C PRO A 122 14.05 -16.49 18.61
N PHE A 123 14.96 -15.54 18.34
CA PHE A 123 15.37 -15.23 16.96
C PHE A 123 15.84 -16.48 16.22
N GLY A 124 15.28 -16.74 15.03
CA GLY A 124 15.66 -17.85 14.16
C GLY A 124 15.02 -19.20 14.51
N THR A 125 14.25 -19.29 15.60
CA THR A 125 13.59 -20.56 15.99
C THR A 125 12.13 -20.63 15.55
N VAL A 126 11.59 -19.55 15.00
CA VAL A 126 10.17 -19.45 14.63
C VAL A 126 9.94 -20.18 13.31
N LYS A 127 8.89 -21.02 13.28
CA LYS A 127 8.43 -21.74 12.09
C LYS A 127 6.96 -21.44 11.83
N ALA A 128 6.66 -20.97 10.63
CA ALA A 128 5.32 -20.64 10.17
C ALA A 128 4.45 -21.89 10.10
N LEU A 129 3.29 -21.79 10.72
CA LEU A 129 2.21 -22.76 10.53
C LEU A 129 1.39 -22.36 9.31
N ARG A 130 0.71 -23.33 8.69
CA ARG A 130 -0.21 -23.07 7.57
C ARG A 130 -1.43 -22.20 7.96
N THR A 131 -1.67 -22.01 9.24
CA THR A 131 -2.85 -21.33 9.81
C THR A 131 -2.63 -19.85 10.15
N ASN A 132 -1.48 -19.27 9.79
CA ASN A 132 -1.10 -17.85 9.94
C ASN A 132 -1.60 -17.17 11.24
N PRO A 133 -1.33 -17.74 12.43
CA PRO A 133 -1.82 -17.18 13.68
C PRO A 133 -1.19 -15.82 13.95
N THR A 134 -1.96 -14.94 14.59
CA THR A 134 -1.46 -13.64 15.08
C THR A 134 -0.56 -13.88 16.30
N VAL A 135 0.51 -13.10 16.39
CA VAL A 135 1.44 -13.13 17.52
C VAL A 135 0.77 -12.56 18.76
N VAL A 136 0.92 -13.26 19.89
CA VAL A 136 0.54 -12.71 21.20
C VAL A 136 1.56 -11.63 21.59
N PRO A 137 1.14 -10.37 21.85
CA PRO A 137 2.04 -9.29 22.24
C PRO A 137 2.87 -9.64 23.48
N ASP A 138 4.17 -9.30 23.46
CA ASP A 138 5.08 -9.47 24.59
C ASP A 138 5.87 -8.20 24.90
N ASP A 139 5.36 -7.39 25.82
CA ASP A 139 5.96 -6.11 26.21
C ASP A 139 7.37 -6.25 26.83
N SER A 140 7.74 -7.44 27.30
CA SER A 140 9.07 -7.69 27.86
C SER A 140 10.18 -7.63 26.83
N VAL A 141 9.85 -7.78 25.54
CA VAL A 141 10.80 -7.73 24.42
C VAL A 141 11.49 -6.37 24.33
N ASN A 142 10.73 -5.29 24.46
CA ASN A 142 11.28 -3.93 24.44
C ASN A 142 10.34 -2.95 25.16
N PRO A 143 10.44 -2.86 26.51
CA PRO A 143 9.51 -2.06 27.32
C PRO A 143 9.53 -0.56 27.00
N ARG A 144 10.68 -0.02 26.55
CA ARG A 144 10.77 1.40 26.14
C ARG A 144 10.02 1.63 24.85
N LEU A 145 10.24 0.77 23.85
CA LEU A 145 9.53 0.87 22.58
C LEU A 145 8.03 0.68 22.79
N ALA A 146 7.60 -0.32 23.57
CA ALA A 146 6.19 -0.58 23.88
C ALA A 146 5.45 0.69 24.35
N LYS A 147 6.02 1.41 25.33
CA LYS A 147 5.46 2.67 25.86
C LYS A 147 5.36 3.80 24.82
N ILE A 148 6.25 3.82 23.84
CA ILE A 148 6.20 4.80 22.75
C ILE A 148 5.11 4.40 21.75
N LEU A 149 5.03 3.12 21.39
CA LEU A 149 4.05 2.60 20.44
C LEU A 149 2.61 2.76 20.94
N GLU A 150 2.36 2.60 22.25
CA GLU A 150 1.05 2.87 22.86
C GLU A 150 0.56 4.31 22.62
N LYS A 151 1.49 5.27 22.52
CA LYS A 151 1.17 6.70 22.33
C LYS A 151 1.05 7.08 20.86
N VAL A 152 1.83 6.45 19.99
CA VAL A 152 2.02 6.88 18.61
C VAL A 152 1.19 6.04 17.62
N ALA A 153 0.99 4.76 17.90
CA ALA A 153 0.28 3.88 16.98
C ALA A 153 -1.24 4.12 17.02
N VAL A 154 -1.87 4.02 15.84
CA VAL A 154 -3.34 4.05 15.72
C VAL A 154 -3.78 2.66 15.30
N ARG A 155 -4.67 2.03 16.07
CA ARG A 155 -5.11 0.63 15.86
C ARG A 155 -3.94 -0.37 15.80
N LYS A 156 -2.88 -0.11 16.58
CA LYS A 156 -1.60 -0.85 16.55
C LYS A 156 -0.94 -0.89 15.16
N GLU A 157 -1.18 0.11 14.33
CA GLU A 157 -0.55 0.29 13.02
C GLU A 157 0.26 1.59 13.05
N LEU A 158 1.43 1.60 12.42
CA LEU A 158 2.22 2.81 12.23
C LEU A 158 3.22 2.71 11.08
N ILE A 159 3.62 3.86 10.57
CA ILE A 159 4.72 3.99 9.61
C ILE A 159 6.04 3.99 10.37
N VAL A 160 7.03 3.23 9.92
CA VAL A 160 8.36 3.20 10.52
C VAL A 160 9.42 3.48 9.47
N ALA A 161 10.28 4.45 9.74
CA ALA A 161 11.44 4.77 8.90
C ALA A 161 12.72 4.72 9.74
N LEU A 162 13.81 4.21 9.17
CA LEU A 162 15.14 4.21 9.80
C LEU A 162 15.98 5.30 9.16
N ALA A 163 16.67 6.09 9.98
CA ALA A 163 17.48 7.20 9.48
C ALA A 163 18.76 7.42 10.28
N ASN A 164 19.82 7.76 9.55
CA ASN A 164 21.07 8.33 10.07
C ASN A 164 21.31 9.71 9.43
N SER A 165 22.37 10.37 9.86
CA SER A 165 22.68 11.74 9.47
C SER A 165 22.92 11.92 7.96
N ASN A 166 23.29 10.87 7.24
CA ASN A 166 23.53 10.92 5.80
C ASN A 166 22.24 11.14 5.00
N VAL A 167 21.08 10.81 5.57
CA VAL A 167 19.77 10.93 4.91
C VAL A 167 18.89 12.03 5.52
N LYS A 168 19.47 12.92 6.34
CA LYS A 168 18.76 13.99 7.05
C LYS A 168 17.85 14.82 6.14
N GLU A 169 18.37 15.28 5.00
CA GLU A 169 17.60 16.13 4.08
C GLU A 169 16.42 15.39 3.43
N MET A 170 16.58 14.10 3.13
CA MET A 170 15.48 13.27 2.62
C MET A 170 14.45 13.00 3.72
N LEU A 171 14.90 12.74 4.94
CA LEU A 171 14.04 12.57 6.11
C LEU A 171 13.19 13.82 6.36
N GLU A 172 13.74 15.02 6.16
CA GLU A 172 12.99 16.27 6.27
C GLU A 172 11.82 16.33 5.28
N VAL A 173 12.07 16.00 4.01
CA VAL A 173 11.00 15.93 3.00
C VAL A 173 9.98 14.86 3.36
N TRP A 174 10.45 13.70 3.83
CA TRP A 174 9.63 12.57 4.24
C TRP A 174 8.64 12.95 5.35
N PHE A 175 9.10 13.42 6.52
CA PHE A 175 8.18 13.76 7.61
C PHE A 175 7.35 15.00 7.30
N SER A 176 7.87 15.94 6.50
CA SER A 176 7.11 17.12 6.07
C SER A 176 5.92 16.72 5.19
N SER A 177 6.09 15.69 4.35
CA SER A 177 4.99 15.14 3.53
C SER A 177 3.93 14.46 4.40
N ILE A 178 4.35 13.67 5.39
CA ILE A 178 3.46 13.00 6.35
C ILE A 178 2.64 14.01 7.16
N LYS A 179 3.30 15.03 7.73
CA LYS A 179 2.64 16.11 8.49
C LYS A 179 1.64 16.88 7.65
N ARG A 180 2.00 17.19 6.40
CA ARG A 180 1.12 17.90 5.45
C ARG A 180 -0.16 17.11 5.16
N VAL A 181 -0.05 15.79 5.04
CA VAL A 181 -1.20 14.90 4.81
C VAL A 181 -1.99 14.65 6.11
N GLY A 182 -1.41 14.94 7.28
CA GLY A 182 -2.05 14.77 8.58
C GLY A 182 -2.08 13.31 9.04
N ILE A 183 -1.04 12.52 8.73
CA ILE A 183 -0.93 11.14 9.19
C ILE A 183 -0.40 11.14 10.64
N PRO A 184 -1.15 10.61 11.62
CA PRO A 184 -0.77 10.72 13.04
C PRO A 184 0.20 9.63 13.51
N ASN A 185 0.15 8.45 12.90
CA ASN A 185 0.83 7.24 13.38
C ASN A 185 2.09 6.91 12.57
N TYR A 186 3.19 7.57 12.92
CA TYR A 186 4.50 7.33 12.33
C TYR A 186 5.60 7.50 13.38
N LEU A 187 6.71 6.77 13.20
CA LEU A 187 7.85 6.77 14.12
C LEU A 187 9.15 6.70 13.31
N VAL A 188 10.10 7.57 13.66
CA VAL A 188 11.47 7.48 13.14
C VAL A 188 12.33 6.67 14.11
N ILE A 189 13.08 5.72 13.58
CA ILE A 189 14.14 5.03 14.33
C ILE A 189 15.46 5.72 14.03
N ALA A 190 15.96 6.45 15.02
CA ALA A 190 17.21 7.17 14.90
C ALA A 190 18.39 6.20 15.08
N LEU A 191 19.30 6.20 14.11
CA LEU A 191 20.52 5.38 14.11
C LEU A 191 21.73 6.15 14.68
N ASP A 192 21.59 7.45 14.92
CA ASP A 192 22.59 8.31 15.57
C ASP A 192 21.91 9.44 16.39
N ASP A 193 22.69 10.10 17.25
CA ASP A 193 22.22 11.18 18.13
C ASP A 193 21.70 12.39 17.35
N HIS A 194 22.33 12.71 16.22
CA HIS A 194 21.98 13.91 15.46
C HIS A 194 20.61 13.76 14.79
N ILE A 195 20.22 12.58 14.32
CA ILE A 195 18.84 12.31 13.87
C ILE A 195 17.85 12.33 15.03
N GLU A 196 18.23 11.81 16.20
CA GLU A 196 17.36 11.88 17.37
C GLU A 196 17.03 13.34 17.76
N GLU A 197 18.05 14.20 17.84
CA GLU A 197 17.90 15.63 18.10
C GLU A 197 17.13 16.36 16.99
N PHE A 198 17.41 16.01 15.73
CA PHE A 198 16.71 16.58 14.58
C PHE A 198 15.21 16.24 14.60
N CYS A 199 14.83 15.00 14.92
CA CYS A 199 13.43 14.64 15.06
C CYS A 199 12.77 15.34 16.25
N LYS A 200 13.43 15.40 17.42
CA LYS A 200 12.91 16.09 18.61
C LYS A 200 12.67 17.58 18.35
N SER A 201 13.64 18.27 17.76
CA SER A 201 13.53 19.71 17.43
C SER A 201 12.45 20.03 16.40
N ASN A 202 12.01 19.02 15.65
CA ASN A 202 10.95 19.14 14.66
C ASN A 202 9.64 18.49 15.11
N ASP A 203 9.41 18.14 16.38
CA ASP A 203 8.18 17.47 16.83
C ASP A 203 7.84 16.20 16.01
N VAL A 204 8.86 15.39 15.72
CA VAL A 204 8.72 14.10 15.03
C VAL A 204 8.90 12.99 16.06
N PRO A 205 7.92 12.06 16.22
CA PRO A 205 8.08 10.93 17.11
C PRO A 205 9.32 10.11 16.73
N VAL A 206 10.19 9.87 17.71
CA VAL A 206 11.48 9.21 17.49
C VAL A 206 11.79 8.20 18.57
N TYR A 207 12.43 7.11 18.16
CA TYR A 207 13.00 6.11 19.05
C TYR A 207 14.44 5.84 18.63
N LYS A 208 15.39 6.14 19.51
CA LYS A 208 16.75 5.63 19.41
C LYS A 208 16.86 4.39 20.27
N ARG A 209 17.57 3.35 19.82
CA ARG A 209 17.86 2.15 20.62
C ARG A 209 18.88 2.47 21.73
N ASP A 210 18.95 1.61 22.73
CA ASP A 210 20.05 1.70 23.70
C ASP A 210 21.38 1.42 23.00
N PRO A 211 22.47 2.05 23.44
CA PRO A 211 23.78 1.84 22.84
C PRO A 211 24.14 0.36 22.81
N ASP A 212 24.43 -0.16 21.64
CA ASP A 212 24.90 -1.51 21.38
C ASP A 212 26.06 -1.36 20.40
N SER A 213 27.28 -1.64 20.85
CA SER A 213 28.49 -1.37 20.07
C SER A 213 28.52 -2.08 18.71
N GLY A 214 27.86 -3.24 18.57
CA GLY A 214 27.74 -3.96 17.30
C GLY A 214 26.71 -3.34 16.36
N ILE A 215 25.55 -2.96 16.89
CA ILE A 215 24.46 -2.32 16.13
C ILE A 215 24.79 -0.86 15.78
N ASP A 216 25.37 -0.12 16.72
CA ASP A 216 25.73 1.28 16.58
C ASP A 216 26.88 1.49 15.59
N ALA A 217 27.80 0.53 15.49
CA ALA A 217 28.83 0.54 14.43
C ALA A 217 28.17 0.37 13.05
N VAL A 218 27.22 -0.56 12.93
CA VAL A 218 26.44 -0.76 11.70
C VAL A 218 25.60 0.47 11.33
N GLY A 219 24.96 1.12 12.30
CA GLY A 219 24.15 2.33 12.07
C GLY A 219 24.97 3.56 11.65
N ARG A 220 26.19 3.71 12.21
CA ARG A 220 27.08 4.86 11.95
C ARG A 220 27.93 4.74 10.70
N SER A 221 28.49 3.56 10.44
CA SER A 221 29.48 3.34 9.37
C SER A 221 29.20 2.13 8.49
N GLY A 222 28.12 1.39 8.74
CA GLY A 222 27.73 0.25 7.91
C GLY A 222 27.28 0.69 6.52
N GLY A 223 27.70 -0.06 5.49
CA GLY A 223 27.12 0.07 4.15
C GLY A 223 25.64 -0.32 4.14
N ASN A 224 24.95 -0.01 3.04
CA ASN A 224 23.50 -0.25 2.87
C ASN A 224 23.06 -1.67 3.29
N HIS A 225 23.90 -2.68 3.06
CA HIS A 225 23.63 -4.08 3.42
C HIS A 225 23.55 -4.33 4.93
N ALA A 226 24.48 -3.76 5.71
CA ALA A 226 24.51 -3.94 7.16
C ALA A 226 23.32 -3.21 7.83
N VAL A 227 23.00 -2.00 7.38
CA VAL A 227 21.82 -1.24 7.82
C VAL A 227 20.53 -2.00 7.47
N SER A 228 20.50 -2.69 6.33
CA SER A 228 19.36 -3.51 5.92
C SER A 228 19.15 -4.73 6.83
N GLY A 229 20.20 -5.41 7.30
CA GLY A 229 20.05 -6.49 8.29
C GLY A 229 19.46 -5.98 9.62
N LEU A 230 19.88 -4.80 10.05
CA LEU A 230 19.35 -4.14 11.25
C LEU A 230 17.86 -3.77 11.11
N LYS A 231 17.45 -3.31 9.92
CA LYS A 231 16.05 -3.02 9.57
C LYS A 231 15.10 -4.16 9.93
N PHE A 232 15.38 -5.38 9.47
CA PHE A 232 14.51 -6.53 9.72
C PHE A 232 14.50 -6.98 11.18
N ARG A 233 15.63 -6.86 11.90
CA ARG A 233 15.69 -7.12 13.35
C ARG A 233 14.84 -6.13 14.15
N ILE A 234 14.89 -4.85 13.79
CA ILE A 234 14.07 -3.83 14.44
C ILE A 234 12.59 -4.11 14.16
N LEU A 235 12.20 -4.38 12.91
CA LEU A 235 10.81 -4.72 12.56
C LEU A 235 10.28 -5.91 13.36
N ARG A 236 11.13 -6.90 13.64
CA ARG A 236 10.75 -8.08 14.43
C ARG A 236 10.24 -7.68 15.81
N GLU A 237 10.92 -6.74 16.49
CA GLU A 237 10.50 -6.27 17.82
C GLU A 237 9.10 -5.65 17.79
N PHE A 238 8.78 -4.86 16.76
CA PHE A 238 7.43 -4.29 16.61
C PHE A 238 6.37 -5.37 16.47
N LEU A 239 6.66 -6.40 15.65
CA LEU A 239 5.73 -7.51 15.45
C LEU A 239 5.54 -8.34 16.73
N GLN A 240 6.61 -8.54 17.51
CA GLN A 240 6.53 -9.21 18.81
C GLN A 240 5.73 -8.41 19.85
N LEU A 241 5.77 -7.09 19.77
CA LEU A 241 4.92 -6.18 20.55
C LEU A 241 3.47 -6.14 20.02
N GLY A 242 3.16 -6.86 18.93
CA GLY A 242 1.83 -6.95 18.35
C GLY A 242 1.41 -5.74 17.50
N TYR A 243 2.37 -4.98 16.98
CA TYR A 243 2.13 -3.84 16.11
C TYR A 243 2.36 -4.23 14.65
N SER A 244 1.46 -3.81 13.75
CA SER A 244 1.68 -3.90 12.31
C SER A 244 2.46 -2.67 11.84
N VAL A 245 3.42 -2.89 10.96
CA VAL A 245 4.34 -1.83 10.51
C VAL A 245 4.18 -1.63 9.02
N LEU A 246 4.00 -0.37 8.61
CA LEU A 246 4.27 0.07 7.24
C LEU A 246 5.73 0.55 7.21
N LEU A 247 6.64 -0.33 6.78
CA LEU A 247 8.03 0.06 6.57
C LEU A 247 8.08 1.11 5.46
N SER A 248 8.88 2.15 5.67
CA SER A 248 9.14 3.20 4.70
C SER A 248 10.60 3.58 4.69
N ASP A 249 11.24 3.47 3.52
CA ASP A 249 12.47 4.18 3.26
C ASP A 249 12.21 5.70 3.26
N VAL A 250 13.29 6.46 3.47
CA VAL A 250 13.27 7.92 3.65
C VAL A 250 13.12 8.69 2.34
N ASP A 251 13.28 8.03 1.19
CA ASP A 251 13.13 8.58 -0.16
C ASP A 251 11.70 8.42 -0.72
N ILE A 252 10.72 8.44 0.19
CA ILE A 252 9.29 8.30 -0.09
C ILE A 252 8.56 9.61 0.23
N ILE A 253 7.65 10.01 -0.65
CA ILE A 253 6.79 11.19 -0.48
C ILE A 253 5.36 10.70 -0.25
N TYR A 254 4.73 11.14 0.84
CA TYR A 254 3.32 10.89 1.13
C TYR A 254 2.44 11.99 0.58
N LEU A 255 1.42 11.59 -0.17
CA LEU A 255 0.43 12.49 -0.79
C LEU A 255 -0.99 12.24 -0.28
N GLN A 256 -1.23 11.04 0.27
CA GLN A 256 -2.46 10.64 0.96
C GLN A 256 -2.12 9.71 2.13
N ASN A 257 -3.07 9.53 3.05
CA ASN A 257 -2.88 8.64 4.19
C ASN A 257 -2.92 7.18 3.74
N PRO A 258 -1.80 6.42 3.80
CA PRO A 258 -1.72 5.07 3.25
C PRO A 258 -2.63 4.08 3.96
N PHE A 259 -2.95 4.30 5.25
CA PHE A 259 -3.79 3.39 6.02
C PHE A 259 -5.23 3.31 5.48
N ASN A 260 -5.67 4.27 4.68
CA ASN A 260 -6.98 4.24 4.00
C ASN A 260 -6.97 3.39 2.72
N HIS A 261 -5.79 2.93 2.28
CA HIS A 261 -5.60 2.22 1.02
C HIS A 261 -5.00 0.81 1.19
N LEU A 262 -4.71 0.39 2.43
CA LEU A 262 -4.23 -0.96 2.74
C LEU A 262 -5.39 -1.93 2.91
N TYR A 263 -5.26 -3.13 2.34
CA TYR A 263 -6.27 -4.20 2.45
C TYR A 263 -6.14 -4.98 3.75
N ARG A 264 -4.91 -5.16 4.26
CA ARG A 264 -4.62 -5.88 5.51
C ARG A 264 -5.09 -7.33 5.52
N ASP A 265 -5.23 -7.98 4.37
CA ASP A 265 -5.71 -9.36 4.26
C ASP A 265 -4.58 -10.40 4.11
N SER A 266 -3.33 -9.93 4.14
CA SER A 266 -2.12 -10.72 3.91
C SER A 266 -1.11 -10.45 5.02
N ASP A 267 -0.21 -11.39 5.27
CA ASP A 267 0.90 -11.21 6.22
C ASP A 267 1.80 -10.06 5.78
N VAL A 268 2.05 -9.98 4.46
CA VAL A 268 2.80 -8.92 3.79
C VAL A 268 1.99 -8.32 2.65
N GLU A 269 1.77 -7.01 2.68
CA GLU A 269 1.24 -6.23 1.56
C GLU A 269 2.33 -5.29 1.08
N SER A 270 2.83 -5.44 -0.15
CA SER A 270 4.06 -4.79 -0.59
C SER A 270 3.91 -4.05 -1.91
N MET A 271 4.65 -2.95 -2.02
CA MET A 271 4.84 -2.22 -3.26
C MET A 271 5.63 -3.07 -4.26
N THR A 272 5.19 -3.07 -5.52
CA THR A 272 5.88 -3.78 -6.61
C THR A 272 6.90 -2.88 -7.31
N ASP A 273 8.01 -3.48 -7.75
CA ASP A 273 8.93 -2.86 -8.69
C ASP A 273 8.47 -2.97 -10.15
N GLY A 274 7.37 -3.69 -10.41
CA GLY A 274 6.66 -3.69 -11.68
C GLY A 274 6.17 -2.29 -12.09
N HIS A 275 5.89 -2.12 -13.38
CA HIS A 275 5.57 -0.83 -13.96
C HIS A 275 4.34 -0.83 -14.90
N ASN A 276 3.63 -1.96 -14.95
CA ASN A 276 2.36 -2.15 -15.63
C ASN A 276 1.65 -3.37 -15.00
N ASN A 277 0.38 -3.63 -15.36
CA ASN A 277 -0.39 -4.75 -14.82
C ASN A 277 0.35 -6.10 -14.91
N MET A 278 0.96 -6.42 -16.05
CA MET A 278 1.63 -7.72 -16.24
C MET A 278 2.83 -7.87 -15.31
N THR A 279 3.70 -6.86 -15.25
CA THR A 279 4.91 -6.91 -14.42
C THR A 279 4.60 -6.80 -12.94
N ALA A 280 3.61 -5.98 -12.58
CA ALA A 280 3.15 -5.76 -11.20
C ALA A 280 2.47 -7.00 -10.61
N TYR A 281 1.55 -7.61 -11.35
CA TYR A 281 0.65 -8.66 -10.85
C TYR A 281 0.98 -10.07 -11.35
N GLY A 282 2.01 -10.18 -12.17
CA GLY A 282 2.50 -11.42 -12.73
C GLY A 282 1.81 -11.84 -14.03
N TYR A 283 2.49 -12.68 -14.80
CA TYR A 283 2.01 -13.23 -16.06
C TYR A 283 2.64 -14.61 -16.36
N ASN A 284 1.93 -15.38 -17.18
CA ASN A 284 2.43 -16.63 -17.74
C ASN A 284 3.53 -16.33 -18.77
N ASP A 285 4.74 -16.80 -18.51
CA ASP A 285 5.91 -16.65 -19.37
C ASP A 285 6.29 -18.01 -19.95
N VAL A 286 6.64 -18.07 -21.23
CA VAL A 286 6.90 -19.35 -21.92
C VAL A 286 8.39 -19.48 -22.18
N PHE A 287 9.03 -20.44 -21.52
CA PHE A 287 10.38 -20.86 -21.85
C PHE A 287 10.36 -21.72 -23.12
N ASP A 288 11.21 -21.38 -24.09
CA ASP A 288 11.33 -22.08 -25.36
C ASP A 288 12.64 -22.87 -25.43
N GLU A 289 12.54 -24.19 -25.54
CA GLU A 289 13.64 -25.12 -25.71
C GLU A 289 13.49 -25.90 -27.03
N PRO A 290 13.97 -25.35 -28.17
CA PRO A 290 13.71 -25.91 -29.49
C PRO A 290 14.12 -27.38 -29.68
N ALA A 291 15.17 -27.82 -28.97
CA ALA A 291 15.69 -29.19 -29.05
C ALA A 291 14.66 -30.26 -28.60
N MET A 292 13.65 -29.86 -27.81
CA MET A 292 12.61 -30.75 -27.28
C MET A 292 11.45 -31.00 -28.26
N GLY A 293 11.46 -30.40 -29.45
CA GLY A 293 10.45 -30.63 -30.48
C GLY A 293 9.03 -30.28 -30.02
N TRP A 294 8.15 -31.26 -29.90
CA TRP A 294 6.76 -31.06 -29.44
C TRP A 294 6.69 -30.49 -28.01
N ALA A 295 7.62 -30.85 -27.13
CA ALA A 295 7.65 -30.42 -25.73
C ALA A 295 8.43 -29.11 -25.49
N ARG A 296 8.74 -28.34 -26.55
CA ARG A 296 9.61 -27.15 -26.47
C ARG A 296 9.09 -26.00 -25.61
N TYR A 297 7.78 -25.93 -25.36
CA TYR A 297 7.18 -24.81 -24.63
C TYR A 297 6.86 -25.22 -23.20
N ALA A 298 7.63 -24.67 -22.25
CA ALA A 298 7.37 -24.84 -20.82
C ALA A 298 6.79 -23.55 -20.25
N HIS A 299 5.61 -23.66 -19.63
CA HIS A 299 5.00 -22.54 -18.92
C HIS A 299 5.73 -22.27 -17.61
N THR A 300 6.09 -21.01 -17.40
CA THR A 300 6.70 -20.44 -16.20
C THR A 300 5.85 -19.27 -15.71
N MET A 301 6.02 -18.88 -14.45
CA MET A 301 5.33 -17.70 -13.89
C MET A 301 6.36 -16.62 -13.62
N ARG A 302 6.12 -15.41 -14.14
CA ARG A 302 6.96 -14.24 -13.87
C ARG A 302 6.18 -13.15 -13.17
N ILE A 303 6.71 -12.68 -12.05
CA ILE A 303 6.26 -11.50 -11.33
C ILE A 303 7.48 -10.68 -10.97
N TRP A 304 7.39 -9.35 -11.07
CA TRP A 304 8.49 -8.51 -10.62
C TRP A 304 8.52 -8.50 -9.10
N VAL A 305 9.75 -8.46 -8.58
CA VAL A 305 10.00 -8.50 -7.15
C VAL A 305 9.28 -7.37 -6.40
N TYR A 306 8.98 -7.65 -5.15
CA TYR A 306 8.50 -6.68 -4.19
C TYR A 306 9.62 -5.79 -3.70
N ASN A 307 9.31 -4.53 -3.48
CA ASN A 307 10.25 -3.57 -2.99
C ASN A 307 10.46 -3.75 -1.47
N SER A 308 11.72 -3.83 -1.02
CA SER A 308 12.06 -3.99 0.41
C SER A 308 12.14 -2.68 1.19
N GLY A 309 11.84 -1.55 0.55
CA GLY A 309 11.78 -0.21 1.13
C GLY A 309 10.37 0.30 1.41
N PHE A 310 9.33 -0.37 0.91
CA PHE A 310 7.94 -0.02 1.23
C PHE A 310 7.00 -1.23 1.24
N PHE A 311 6.66 -1.70 2.45
CA PHE A 311 5.70 -2.78 2.63
C PHE A 311 5.02 -2.70 4.00
N PHE A 312 3.76 -3.12 4.04
CA PHE A 312 2.99 -3.33 5.26
C PHE A 312 3.15 -4.78 5.71
N ILE A 313 3.49 -4.99 6.98
CA ILE A 313 3.68 -6.31 7.57
C ILE A 313 2.90 -6.44 8.87
N ARG A 314 2.14 -7.52 8.99
CA ARG A 314 1.29 -7.81 10.16
C ARG A 314 2.04 -8.66 11.20
N PRO A 315 1.70 -8.56 12.50
CA PRO A 315 2.31 -9.35 13.57
C PRO A 315 1.76 -10.78 13.55
N THR A 316 2.16 -11.57 12.57
CA THR A 316 1.82 -13.00 12.45
C THR A 316 3.06 -13.86 12.54
N ILE A 317 2.90 -15.15 12.86
CA ILE A 317 4.04 -16.08 12.93
C ILE A 317 4.81 -16.17 11.59
N PRO A 318 4.16 -16.25 10.40
CA PRO A 318 4.87 -16.17 9.12
C PRO A 318 5.65 -14.87 8.92
N SER A 319 5.11 -13.73 9.34
CA SER A 319 5.84 -12.45 9.27
C SER A 319 7.09 -12.44 10.15
N ILE A 320 7.01 -12.98 11.38
CA ILE A 320 8.18 -13.10 12.25
C ILE A 320 9.24 -14.01 11.61
N GLU A 321 8.83 -15.17 11.09
CA GLU A 321 9.77 -16.08 10.43
C GLU A 321 10.42 -15.43 9.19
N LEU A 322 9.66 -14.70 8.38
CA LEU A 322 10.23 -13.95 7.24
C LEU A 322 11.34 -13.01 7.69
N LEU A 323 11.09 -12.21 8.73
CA LEU A 323 12.08 -11.27 9.25
C LEU A 323 13.32 -11.99 9.81
N ASP A 324 13.12 -13.13 10.49
CA ASP A 324 14.21 -13.95 11.02
C ASP A 324 15.07 -14.52 9.90
N ARG A 325 14.45 -15.12 8.86
CA ARG A 325 15.14 -15.70 7.71
C ARG A 325 15.95 -14.64 6.95
N VAL A 326 15.34 -13.49 6.67
CA VAL A 326 16.01 -12.40 5.92
C VAL A 326 17.17 -11.82 6.73
N ALA A 327 16.96 -11.53 8.01
CA ALA A 327 18.01 -10.99 8.87
C ALA A 327 19.17 -11.99 9.07
N ASP A 328 18.89 -13.28 9.24
CA ASP A 328 19.91 -14.33 9.36
C ASP A 328 20.72 -14.50 8.07
N ARG A 329 20.04 -14.53 6.91
CA ARG A 329 20.72 -14.63 5.62
C ARG A 329 21.60 -13.42 5.33
N LEU A 330 21.12 -12.20 5.57
CA LEU A 330 21.93 -10.99 5.37
C LEU A 330 23.14 -10.93 6.32
N ALA A 331 23.01 -11.46 7.54
CA ALA A 331 24.13 -11.55 8.47
C ALA A 331 25.19 -12.58 8.00
N LYS A 332 24.78 -13.69 7.41
CA LYS A 332 25.68 -14.75 6.90
C LYS A 332 26.24 -14.44 5.51
N GLN A 333 25.54 -13.65 4.71
CA GLN A 333 25.87 -13.34 3.32
C GLN A 333 25.97 -11.81 3.14
N PRO A 334 27.09 -11.19 3.57
CA PRO A 334 27.20 -9.73 3.66
C PRO A 334 27.13 -8.99 2.32
N ASN A 335 27.35 -9.68 1.20
CA ASN A 335 27.26 -9.14 -0.16
C ASN A 335 25.87 -9.31 -0.79
N SER A 336 24.93 -9.95 -0.09
CA SER A 336 23.58 -10.15 -0.60
C SER A 336 22.78 -8.85 -0.56
N TRP A 337 22.00 -8.61 -1.61
CA TRP A 337 21.09 -7.49 -1.66
C TRP A 337 19.81 -7.79 -0.87
N ASP A 338 19.41 -6.88 0.01
CA ASP A 338 18.28 -7.07 0.93
C ASP A 338 16.96 -7.34 0.19
N GLN A 339 16.71 -6.64 -0.91
CA GLN A 339 15.53 -6.87 -1.72
C GLN A 339 15.53 -8.26 -2.36
N ALA A 340 16.69 -8.74 -2.81
CA ALA A 340 16.81 -10.08 -3.38
C ALA A 340 16.51 -11.13 -2.31
N VAL A 341 17.17 -11.06 -1.15
CA VAL A 341 16.95 -12.00 -0.03
C VAL A 341 15.50 -11.97 0.44
N PHE A 342 14.91 -10.79 0.61
CA PHE A 342 13.51 -10.63 1.01
C PHE A 342 12.55 -11.36 0.06
N ASN A 343 12.75 -11.22 -1.25
CA ASN A 343 11.90 -11.88 -2.24
C ASN A 343 12.18 -13.38 -2.32
N GLU A 344 13.44 -13.81 -2.28
CA GLU A 344 13.78 -15.23 -2.29
C GLU A 344 13.12 -15.96 -1.11
N GLU A 345 13.24 -15.42 0.12
CA GLU A 345 12.58 -16.01 1.29
C GLU A 345 11.05 -16.02 1.19
N LEU A 346 10.46 -14.98 0.58
CA LEU A 346 9.02 -14.84 0.43
C LEU A 346 8.43 -15.70 -0.72
N PHE A 347 9.23 -16.08 -1.71
CA PHE A 347 8.75 -16.74 -2.93
C PHE A 347 9.28 -18.15 -3.16
N PHE A 348 10.40 -18.56 -2.55
CA PHE A 348 10.91 -19.91 -2.75
C PHE A 348 9.92 -20.97 -2.26
N PRO A 349 9.54 -21.94 -3.12
CA PRO A 349 8.64 -23.02 -2.72
C PRO A 349 9.36 -24.01 -1.81
N SER A 350 8.59 -24.77 -1.03
CA SER A 350 9.16 -25.93 -0.33
C SER A 350 9.73 -26.93 -1.33
N HIS A 351 10.93 -27.44 -1.04
CA HIS A 351 11.64 -28.44 -1.86
C HIS A 351 12.48 -29.35 -0.96
N PRO A 352 13.07 -30.45 -1.46
CA PRO A 352 13.89 -31.33 -0.62
C PRO A 352 14.97 -30.53 0.14
N GLY A 353 14.96 -30.65 1.46
CA GLY A 353 15.89 -29.94 2.35
C GLY A 353 15.53 -28.48 2.68
N TYR A 354 14.41 -27.94 2.18
CA TYR A 354 13.98 -26.57 2.45
C TYR A 354 12.46 -26.46 2.63
N GLU A 355 12.04 -25.93 3.77
CA GLU A 355 10.66 -25.59 4.02
C GLU A 355 10.42 -24.13 3.62
N GLY A 356 9.62 -23.92 2.56
CA GLY A 356 9.24 -22.60 2.07
C GLY A 356 8.40 -21.84 3.10
N LEU A 357 8.46 -20.52 3.05
CA LEU A 357 7.70 -19.67 3.96
C LEU A 357 6.19 -19.75 3.67
N HIS A 358 5.39 -19.95 4.71
CA HIS A 358 3.92 -19.97 4.62
C HIS A 358 3.31 -18.58 4.88
N ALA A 359 3.77 -17.54 4.19
CA ALA A 359 3.23 -16.18 4.30
C ALA A 359 2.29 -15.86 3.13
N ALA A 360 1.10 -15.35 3.45
CA ALA A 360 0.20 -14.74 2.50
C ALA A 360 0.76 -13.37 2.07
N LYS A 361 0.58 -13.05 0.80
CA LYS A 361 1.15 -11.84 0.20
C LYS A 361 0.19 -11.13 -0.74
N ARG A 362 0.20 -9.80 -0.69
CA ARG A 362 -0.58 -8.92 -1.57
C ARG A 362 0.33 -7.89 -2.24
N THR A 363 0.09 -7.67 -3.52
CA THR A 363 0.69 -6.56 -4.27
C THR A 363 -0.19 -5.31 -4.13
N MET A 364 0.42 -4.19 -3.76
CA MET A 364 -0.23 -2.89 -3.77
C MET A 364 -0.54 -2.41 -5.20
N ASP A 365 -1.52 -1.54 -5.37
CA ASP A 365 -1.79 -0.90 -6.66
C ASP A 365 -0.58 -0.04 -7.10
N PHE A 366 0.02 -0.36 -8.25
CA PHE A 366 1.28 0.27 -8.68
C PHE A 366 1.13 1.73 -9.13
N TYR A 367 -0.09 2.21 -9.39
CA TYR A 367 -0.36 3.63 -9.63
C TYR A 367 -0.59 4.38 -8.33
N MET A 368 -1.19 3.76 -7.32
CA MET A 368 -1.39 4.38 -6.01
C MET A 368 -0.12 4.35 -5.14
N PHE A 369 0.66 3.27 -5.22
CA PHE A 369 1.93 3.09 -4.51
C PHE A 369 3.06 3.06 -5.53
N MET A 370 3.38 4.25 -6.05
CA MET A 370 4.10 4.40 -7.30
C MET A 370 5.61 4.46 -7.11
N ASN A 371 6.36 3.64 -7.85
CA ASN A 371 7.81 3.81 -7.95
C ASN A 371 8.15 4.93 -8.94
N SER A 372 9.32 5.54 -8.77
CA SER A 372 9.76 6.64 -9.63
C SER A 372 9.91 6.23 -11.10
N LYS A 373 10.20 4.96 -11.41
CA LYS A 373 10.22 4.49 -12.81
C LYS A 373 8.84 4.62 -13.46
N VAL A 374 7.76 4.24 -12.77
CA VAL A 374 6.38 4.43 -13.24
C VAL A 374 6.07 5.92 -13.42
N LEU A 375 6.47 6.77 -12.46
CA LEU A 375 6.24 8.21 -12.54
C LEU A 375 6.91 8.83 -13.76
N PHE A 376 8.23 8.66 -13.87
CA PHE A 376 9.05 9.38 -14.86
C PHE A 376 8.92 8.77 -16.27
N LYS A 377 8.79 7.45 -16.41
CA LYS A 377 8.67 6.84 -17.75
C LYS A 377 7.24 6.89 -18.31
N THR A 378 6.23 6.87 -17.45
CA THR A 378 4.84 6.64 -17.88
C THR A 378 3.92 7.77 -17.43
N VAL A 379 3.71 7.94 -16.12
CA VAL A 379 2.61 8.76 -15.59
C VAL A 379 2.73 10.23 -15.96
N ARG A 380 3.94 10.82 -15.86
CA ARG A 380 4.13 12.25 -16.18
C ARG A 380 3.85 12.57 -17.65
N LYS A 381 3.99 11.59 -18.55
CA LYS A 381 3.87 11.75 -20.01
C LYS A 381 2.46 11.56 -20.53
N ASP A 382 1.59 10.93 -19.75
CA ASP A 382 0.21 10.68 -20.15
C ASP A 382 -0.72 11.74 -19.55
N ALA A 383 -1.52 12.38 -20.41
CA ALA A 383 -2.38 13.49 -20.02
C ALA A 383 -3.52 13.11 -19.06
N LYS A 384 -3.91 11.83 -19.00
CA LYS A 384 -4.89 11.31 -18.06
C LYS A 384 -4.20 10.86 -16.77
N LEU A 385 -3.12 10.09 -16.88
CA LEU A 385 -2.42 9.54 -15.71
C LEU A 385 -1.78 10.64 -14.87
N LYS A 386 -1.28 11.73 -15.47
CA LYS A 386 -0.70 12.85 -14.71
C LYS A 386 -1.68 13.55 -13.76
N LYS A 387 -2.99 13.30 -13.91
CA LYS A 387 -4.04 13.81 -13.02
C LYS A 387 -4.28 12.89 -11.82
N LEU A 388 -3.74 11.67 -11.83
CA LEU A 388 -3.82 10.76 -10.70
C LEU A 388 -3.11 11.39 -9.50
N LYS A 389 -3.72 11.28 -8.33
CA LYS A 389 -3.05 11.58 -7.08
C LYS A 389 -2.66 10.24 -6.45
N PRO A 390 -1.38 9.83 -6.49
CA PRO A 390 -0.97 8.61 -5.81
C PRO A 390 -1.08 8.76 -4.30
N VAL A 391 -1.00 7.65 -3.57
CA VAL A 391 -0.87 7.62 -2.11
C VAL A 391 0.55 8.01 -1.73
N ILE A 392 1.53 7.36 -2.35
CA ILE A 392 2.95 7.64 -2.19
C ILE A 392 3.66 7.65 -3.55
N VAL A 393 4.83 8.30 -3.56
CA VAL A 393 5.83 8.13 -4.62
C VAL A 393 7.15 7.73 -3.97
N HIS A 394 7.72 6.60 -4.39
CA HIS A 394 9.02 6.11 -3.93
C HIS A 394 10.10 6.40 -4.97
N VAL A 395 11.12 7.17 -4.60
CA VAL A 395 12.21 7.58 -5.52
C VAL A 395 13.37 6.55 -5.54
N ASN A 396 13.02 5.27 -5.71
CA ASN A 396 13.97 4.15 -5.63
C ASN A 396 14.80 3.86 -6.90
N TYR A 397 14.39 4.34 -8.08
CA TYR A 397 15.05 4.03 -9.36
C TYR A 397 16.03 5.10 -9.86
N HIS A 398 16.23 6.19 -9.11
CA HIS A 398 17.03 7.33 -9.55
C HIS A 398 18.05 7.74 -8.48
N PRO A 399 19.29 8.10 -8.85
CA PRO A 399 20.35 8.44 -7.90
C PRO A 399 20.15 9.82 -7.27
N ASP A 400 19.58 10.79 -8.00
CA ASP A 400 19.32 12.17 -7.56
C ASP A 400 18.03 12.30 -6.72
N LYS A 401 17.88 11.37 -5.75
CA LYS A 401 16.67 11.16 -4.95
C LYS A 401 16.09 12.44 -4.39
N LEU A 402 16.87 13.19 -3.62
CA LEU A 402 16.40 14.41 -2.95
C LEU A 402 15.84 15.46 -3.92
N ARG A 403 16.51 15.68 -5.07
CA ARG A 403 16.07 16.66 -6.08
C ARG A 403 14.74 16.23 -6.67
N ARG A 404 14.61 14.96 -7.03
CA ARG A 404 13.35 14.40 -7.55
C ARG A 404 12.25 14.39 -6.51
N MET A 405 12.55 14.11 -5.24
CA MET A 405 11.55 14.21 -4.17
C MET A 405 10.97 15.62 -4.07
N LYS A 406 11.82 16.65 -4.09
CA LYS A 406 11.37 18.05 -4.11
C LYS A 406 10.52 18.35 -5.35
N ALA A 407 10.92 17.88 -6.53
CA ALA A 407 10.14 18.04 -7.75
C ALA A 407 8.77 17.33 -7.72
N VAL A 408 8.71 16.14 -7.12
CA VAL A 408 7.45 15.40 -6.88
C VAL A 408 6.51 16.21 -5.99
N VAL A 409 7.04 16.84 -4.92
CA VAL A 409 6.27 17.75 -4.08
C VAL A 409 5.77 18.95 -4.89
N GLU A 410 6.63 19.62 -5.65
CA GLU A 410 6.22 20.75 -6.51
C GLU A 410 5.10 20.35 -7.49
N PHE A 411 5.19 19.17 -8.08
CA PHE A 411 4.23 18.66 -9.05
C PHE A 411 2.87 18.34 -8.41
N PHE A 412 2.83 17.47 -7.40
CA PHE A 412 1.58 16.96 -6.83
C PHE A 412 0.99 17.86 -5.73
N VAL A 413 1.81 18.64 -5.03
CA VAL A 413 1.37 19.48 -3.91
C VAL A 413 1.18 20.93 -4.36
N ASN A 414 2.17 21.50 -5.04
CA ASN A 414 2.14 22.92 -5.42
C ASN A 414 1.54 23.15 -6.81
N GLY A 415 1.24 22.08 -7.55
CA GLY A 415 0.57 22.14 -8.84
C GLY A 415 1.46 22.60 -10.00
N LYS A 416 2.79 22.66 -9.80
CA LYS A 416 3.77 23.05 -10.82
C LYS A 416 3.91 21.93 -11.85
N GLN A 417 3.17 22.06 -12.96
CA GLN A 417 3.01 20.99 -13.96
C GLN A 417 4.31 20.60 -14.68
N ASP A 418 5.24 21.54 -14.81
CA ASP A 418 6.55 21.37 -15.45
C ASP A 418 7.65 20.95 -14.46
N ALA A 419 7.33 20.74 -13.17
CA ALA A 419 8.33 20.45 -12.14
C ALA A 419 9.12 19.15 -12.41
N LEU A 420 8.51 18.19 -13.10
CA LEU A 420 9.15 16.91 -13.42
C LEU A 420 9.90 16.95 -14.76
N ASP A 421 9.67 17.94 -15.62
CA ASP A 421 10.17 17.96 -17.01
C ASP A 421 11.71 18.03 -17.12
N PRO A 422 12.44 18.75 -16.25
CA PRO A 422 13.91 18.82 -16.33
C PRO A 422 14.63 17.49 -16.08
N TYR A 423 13.94 16.48 -15.56
CA TYR A 423 14.57 15.23 -15.16
C TYR A 423 14.50 14.18 -16.28
N PRO A 424 15.60 13.46 -16.57
CA PRO A 424 15.56 12.35 -17.51
C PRO A 424 14.70 11.18 -16.99
N ASP A 425 14.28 10.31 -17.91
CA ASP A 425 13.52 9.09 -17.62
C ASP A 425 14.28 8.08 -16.76
N GLY A 426 15.61 8.10 -16.88
CA GLY A 426 16.53 7.22 -16.16
C GLY A 426 17.56 8.02 -15.36
N SER A 427 18.67 7.37 -15.07
CA SER A 427 19.78 7.89 -14.25
C SER A 427 20.89 8.59 -15.06
N GLU A 428 20.76 8.65 -16.39
CA GLU A 428 21.70 9.30 -17.32
C GLU A 428 21.17 10.63 -17.87
#